data_AF-A0A534V3T9-F1
#
_entry.id   AF-A0A534V3T9-F1
#
_cell.length_a   1.000
_cell.length_b   1.000
_cell.length_c   1.000
_cell.angle_alpha   90.00
_cell.angle_beta   90.00
_cell.angle_gamma   90.00
#
_symmetry.space_group_name_H-M   'P 1'
#
loop_
_entity.id
_entity.type
_entity.pdbx_description
1 polymer ?
#
loop_
_entity_poly.entity_id
_entity_poly.type
_entity_poly.pdbx_seq_one_letter_code
_entity_poly.pdbx_strand_id
1 'polypeptide(L)'
;MPVRGRTLVRLVCDERSAAWTIAAITTVGLALRLYAAWCWNLTHVDGPARLDGDEPAYDRLARAFLAGHGIDWPGRVPLYPLWLAAVYAASRGSYRAVPIAQAFLGATAIPLAYLLGRRVFGHA
;
A
#
# COMPACT_ATOMS: atom_id res chain seq x y z
N MET A 1 -17.42 48.21 25.56
CA MET A 1 -16.47 47.62 24.58
C MET A 1 -16.68 46.11 24.56
N PRO A 2 -17.47 45.52 23.65
CA PRO A 2 -17.66 44.07 23.63
C PRO A 2 -16.47 43.40 22.93
N VAL A 3 -15.80 42.51 23.65
CA VAL A 3 -14.71 41.67 23.12
C VAL A 3 -15.31 40.68 22.13
N ARG A 4 -14.90 40.82 20.86
CA ARG A 4 -15.31 39.99 19.73
C ARG A 4 -14.93 38.54 20.03
N GLY A 5 -15.94 37.72 20.35
CA GLY A 5 -15.75 36.30 20.66
C GLY A 5 -14.99 35.61 19.53
N ARG A 6 -13.88 34.96 19.88
CA ARG A 6 -13.20 34.03 18.98
C ARG A 6 -14.20 32.92 18.67
N THR A 7 -14.72 32.92 17.45
CA THR A 7 -15.44 31.78 16.88
C THR A 7 -14.43 30.64 16.80
N LEU A 8 -14.32 29.85 17.86
CA LEU A 8 -13.75 28.52 17.78
C LEU A 8 -14.66 27.78 16.82
N VAL A 9 -14.24 27.69 15.56
CA VAL A 9 -14.88 26.84 14.57
C VAL A 9 -14.73 25.44 15.12
N ARG A 10 -15.76 24.96 15.82
CA ARG A 10 -15.91 23.54 16.12
C ARG A 10 -16.07 22.89 14.75
N LEU A 11 -14.97 22.42 14.18
CA LEU A 11 -14.98 21.50 13.04
C LEU A 11 -15.61 20.20 13.53
N VAL A 12 -16.93 20.24 13.72
CA VAL A 12 -17.75 19.04 13.78
C VAL A 12 -17.69 18.51 12.36
N CYS A 13 -16.68 17.69 12.08
CA CYS A 13 -16.56 17.03 10.80
C CYS A 13 -17.74 16.07 10.73
N ASP A 14 -18.76 16.43 9.95
CA ASP A 14 -19.85 15.53 9.59
C ASP A 14 -19.26 14.21 9.08
N GLU A 15 -19.88 13.08 9.40
CA GLU A 15 -19.35 11.74 9.04
C GLU A 15 -19.13 11.63 7.53
N ARG A 16 -20.01 12.26 6.75
CA ARG A 16 -19.89 12.39 5.30
C ARG A 16 -18.65 13.20 4.90
N SER A 17 -18.37 14.31 5.59
CA SER A 17 -17.18 15.14 5.32
C SER A 17 -15.88 14.44 5.67
N ALA A 18 -15.88 13.66 6.77
CA ALA A 18 -14.76 12.81 7.13
C ALA A 18 -14.52 11.71 6.08
N ALA A 19 -15.57 11.04 5.61
CA ALA A 19 -15.48 10.02 4.56
C ALA A 19 -14.88 10.60 3.26
N TRP A 20 -15.34 11.77 2.81
CA TRP A 20 -14.78 12.44 1.64
C TRP A 20 -13.33 12.87 1.83
N THR A 21 -12.97 13.34 3.02
CA THR A 21 -11.58 13.71 3.34
C THR A 21 -10.67 12.49 3.28
N ILE A 22 -11.08 11.36 3.86
CA ILE A 22 -10.31 10.10 3.78
C ILE A 22 -10.24 9.58 2.34
N ALA A 23 -11.32 9.66 1.57
CA ALA A 23 -11.31 9.29 0.16
C ALA A 23 -10.34 10.17 -0.65
N ALA A 24 -10.31 11.48 -0.41
CA ALA A 24 -9.39 12.41 -1.06
C ALA A 24 -7.93 12.11 -0.70
N ILE A 25 -7.62 11.93 0.59
CA ILE A 25 -6.25 11.59 1.04
C ILE A 25 -5.82 10.23 0.48
N THR A 26 -6.72 9.25 0.46
CA THR A 26 -6.44 7.92 -0.12
C THR A 26 -6.16 8.02 -1.61
N THR A 27 -6.94 8.83 -2.34
CA THR A 27 -6.76 9.05 -3.78
C THR A 27 -5.42 9.73 -4.07
N VAL A 28 -5.07 10.79 -3.34
CA VAL A 28 -3.77 11.46 -3.46
C VAL A 28 -2.63 10.48 -3.11
N GLY A 29 -2.77 9.74 -2.02
CA GLY A 29 -1.78 8.75 -1.58
C GLY A 29 -1.57 7.60 -2.59
N LEU A 30 -2.64 7.17 -3.26
CA LEU A 30 -2.57 6.19 -4.35
C LEU A 30 -1.90 6.80 -5.58
N ALA A 31 -2.28 8.01 -5.99
CA ALA A 31 -1.70 8.70 -7.13
C ALA A 31 -0.18 8.88 -6.99
N LEU A 32 0.29 9.28 -5.81
CA LEU A 32 1.73 9.41 -5.52
C LEU A 32 2.46 8.06 -5.61
N ARG A 33 1.87 6.98 -5.09
CA ARG A 33 2.46 5.63 -5.16
C ARG A 33 2.48 5.08 -6.58
N LEU A 34 1.42 5.31 -7.35
CA LEU A 34 1.37 4.92 -8.76
C LEU A 34 2.37 5.73 -9.60
N TYR A 35 2.55 7.02 -9.31
CA TYR A 35 3.57 7.83 -9.95
C TYR A 35 4.98 7.31 -9.64
N ALA A 36 5.27 6.95 -8.38
CA ALA A 36 6.54 6.33 -8.02
C ALA A 36 6.75 4.98 -8.73
N ALA A 37 5.74 4.12 -8.77
CA ALA A 37 5.78 2.85 -9.49
C ALA A 37 5.98 3.04 -11.00
N TRP A 38 5.36 4.07 -11.58
CA TRP A 38 5.54 4.46 -12.97
C TRP A 38 6.98 4.88 -13.26
N CYS A 39 7.53 5.82 -12.48
CA CYS A 39 8.92 6.27 -12.61
C CYS A 39 9.90 5.09 -12.47
N TRP A 40 9.68 4.21 -11.49
CA TRP A 40 10.50 3.01 -11.31
C TRP A 40 10.47 2.08 -12.53
N ASN A 41 9.28 1.87 -13.09
CA ASN A 41 9.09 1.00 -14.27
C ASN A 41 9.66 1.59 -15.57
N LEU A 42 9.80 2.92 -15.66
CA LEU A 42 10.47 3.58 -16.79
C LEU A 42 12.00 3.45 -16.72
N THR A 43 12.57 3.41 -15.52
CA THR A 43 14.03 3.38 -15.33
C THR A 43 14.60 1.96 -15.26
N HIS A 44 13.77 0.94 -15.00
CA HIS A 44 14.22 -0.44 -14.83
C HIS A 44 13.66 -1.40 -15.89
N VAL A 45 14.53 -2.28 -16.37
CA VAL A 45 14.16 -3.39 -17.27
C VAL A 45 13.27 -4.39 -16.54
N ASP A 46 12.27 -4.96 -17.23
CA ASP A 46 11.37 -5.98 -16.67
C ASP A 46 12.08 -7.32 -16.55
N GLY A 47 12.79 -7.51 -15.45
CA GLY A 47 13.62 -8.68 -15.20
C GLY A 47 14.29 -8.63 -13.83
N PRO A 48 15.00 -9.71 -13.44
CA PRO A 48 15.58 -9.86 -12.10
C PRO A 48 16.64 -8.80 -11.75
N ALA A 49 17.23 -8.15 -12.76
CA ALA A 49 18.22 -7.09 -12.57
C ALA A 49 17.67 -5.84 -11.84
N ARG A 50 16.34 -5.71 -11.71
CA ARG A 50 15.74 -4.63 -10.93
C ARG A 50 15.64 -4.92 -9.44
N LEU A 51 15.83 -6.17 -9.05
CA LEU A 51 15.67 -6.60 -7.66
C LEU A 51 16.88 -6.16 -6.87
N ASP A 52 16.66 -5.52 -5.72
CA ASP A 52 17.74 -5.06 -4.86
C ASP A 52 17.54 -5.50 -3.40
N GLY A 53 18.63 -5.50 -2.62
CA GLY A 53 18.62 -5.85 -1.21
C GLY A 53 18.04 -7.24 -0.95
N ASP A 54 16.88 -7.28 -0.30
CA ASP A 54 16.22 -8.53 0.10
C ASP A 54 15.13 -9.02 -0.88
N GLU A 55 14.82 -8.22 -1.91
CA GLU A 55 13.84 -8.55 -2.94
C GLU A 55 14.16 -9.86 -3.69
N PRO A 56 15.43 -10.18 -4.06
CA PRO A 56 15.75 -11.45 -4.71
C PRO A 56 15.38 -12.67 -3.87
N ALA A 57 15.43 -12.58 -2.54
CA ALA A 57 15.05 -13.69 -1.67
C ALA A 57 13.52 -13.90 -1.68
N TYR A 58 12.74 -12.82 -1.69
CA TYR A 58 11.28 -12.90 -1.81
C TYR A 58 10.82 -13.37 -3.20
N ASP A 59 11.46 -12.89 -4.28
CA ASP A 59 11.16 -13.35 -5.64
C ASP A 59 11.42 -14.85 -5.80
N ARG A 60 12.55 -15.36 -5.29
CA ARG A 60 12.84 -16.80 -5.30
C ARG A 60 11.75 -17.63 -4.62
N LEU A 61 11.32 -17.23 -3.42
CA LEU A 61 10.24 -17.93 -2.71
C LEU A 61 8.91 -17.86 -3.47
N ALA A 62 8.56 -16.70 -4.04
CA ALA A 62 7.35 -16.55 -4.84
C ALA A 62 7.35 -17.45 -6.08
N ARG A 63 8.49 -17.54 -6.78
CA ARG A 63 8.66 -18.44 -7.93
C ARG A 63 8.64 -19.91 -7.54
N ALA A 64 9.22 -20.26 -6.39
CA ALA A 64 9.16 -21.62 -5.84
C ALA A 64 7.70 -22.05 -5.60
N PHE A 65 6.87 -21.19 -5.01
CA PHE A 65 5.44 -21.46 -4.84
C PHE A 65 4.72 -21.70 -6.17
N LEU A 66 5.00 -20.90 -7.19
CA LEU A 66 4.39 -21.07 -8.52
C LEU A 66 4.85 -22.35 -9.22
N ALA A 67 6.07 -22.80 -8.95
CA ALA A 67 6.60 -24.07 -9.44
C ALA A 67 6.06 -25.30 -8.65
N GLY A 68 5.21 -25.09 -7.64
CA GLY A 68 4.66 -26.16 -6.80
C GLY A 68 5.60 -26.60 -5.68
N HIS A 69 6.67 -25.85 -5.43
CA HIS A 69 7.57 -26.07 -4.29
C HIS A 69 7.02 -25.41 -3.02
N GLY A 70 7.34 -26.00 -1.87
CA GLY A 70 6.91 -25.51 -0.56
C GLY A 70 7.78 -24.37 -0.03
N ILE A 71 7.71 -24.13 1.28
CA ILE A 71 8.59 -23.17 1.97
C ILE A 71 9.97 -23.82 2.13
N ASP A 72 10.92 -23.47 1.26
CA ASP A 72 12.29 -23.97 1.35
C ASP A 72 13.09 -23.32 2.49
N TRP A 73 12.68 -22.14 2.95
CA TRP A 73 13.32 -21.44 4.08
C TRP A 73 12.30 -20.67 4.94
N PRO A 74 12.04 -21.08 6.20
CA PRO A 74 11.03 -20.47 7.06
C PRO A 74 11.48 -19.17 7.73
N GLY A 75 12.69 -18.67 7.45
CA GLY A 75 13.20 -17.42 8.02
C GLY A 75 12.49 -16.15 7.53
N ARG A 76 11.57 -16.27 6.56
CA ARG A 76 10.69 -15.19 6.10
C ARG A 76 9.23 -15.60 6.26
N VAL A 77 8.42 -14.67 6.76
CA VAL A 77 6.98 -14.85 6.91
C VAL A 77 6.36 -15.10 5.52
N PRO A 78 5.63 -16.20 5.30
CA PRO A 78 5.26 -16.67 3.97
C PRO A 78 4.22 -15.80 3.26
N LEU A 79 3.52 -14.92 4.00
CA LEU A 79 2.42 -14.14 3.45
C LEU A 79 2.85 -13.22 2.29
N TYR A 80 3.98 -12.53 2.42
CA TYR A 80 4.46 -11.63 1.38
C TYR A 80 4.92 -12.40 0.12
N PRO A 81 5.74 -13.46 0.21
CA PRO A 81 5.99 -14.38 -0.91
C PRO A 81 4.73 -14.92 -1.61
N LEU A 82 3.70 -15.32 -0.84
CA LEU A 82 2.45 -15.83 -1.40
C LEU A 82 1.67 -14.74 -2.15
N TRP A 83 1.61 -13.53 -1.58
CA TRP A 83 1.04 -12.38 -2.25
C TRP A 83 1.80 -12.05 -3.55
N LEU A 84 3.12 -12.09 -3.51
CA LEU A 84 3.97 -11.86 -4.67
C LEU A 84 3.76 -12.94 -5.76
N ALA A 85 3.64 -14.21 -5.36
CA ALA A 85 3.29 -15.31 -6.26
C ALA A 85 1.94 -15.08 -6.95
N ALA A 86 0.93 -14.60 -6.22
CA ALA A 86 -0.37 -14.27 -6.79
C ALA A 86 -0.28 -13.12 -7.82
N VAL A 87 0.52 -12.09 -7.55
CA VAL A 87 0.78 -11.01 -8.52
C VAL A 87 1.43 -11.56 -9.78
N TYR A 88 2.46 -12.39 -9.65
CA TYR A 88 3.12 -13.03 -10.78
C TYR A 88 2.21 -13.98 -11.57
N ALA A 89 1.34 -14.73 -10.89
CA ALA A 89 0.34 -15.57 -11.57
C ALA A 89 -0.60 -14.72 -12.43
N ALA A 90 -1.09 -13.59 -11.91
CA ALA A 90 -1.96 -12.68 -12.63
C ALA A 90 -1.24 -11.90 -13.75
N SER A 91 0.05 -11.58 -13.58
CA SER A 91 0.83 -10.75 -14.50
C SER A 91 1.72 -11.52 -15.47
N ARG A 92 1.64 -12.86 -15.49
CA ARG A 92 2.53 -13.74 -16.26
C ARG A 92 4.02 -13.55 -15.89
N GLY A 93 4.29 -13.33 -14.61
CA GLY A 93 5.65 -13.21 -14.08
C GLY A 93 6.32 -11.85 -14.27
N SER A 94 5.57 -10.83 -14.73
CA SER A 94 6.11 -9.48 -14.91
C SER A 94 6.45 -8.83 -13.56
N TYR A 95 7.67 -8.31 -13.47
CA TYR A 95 8.13 -7.57 -12.32
C TYR A 95 7.57 -6.14 -12.29
N ARG A 96 7.07 -5.62 -13.41
CA ARG A 96 6.44 -4.29 -13.48
C ARG A 96 5.11 -4.23 -12.74
N ALA A 97 4.42 -5.37 -12.65
CA ALA A 97 3.14 -5.47 -11.95
C ALA A 97 3.29 -5.35 -10.42
N VAL A 98 4.43 -5.75 -9.86
CA VAL A 98 4.68 -5.76 -8.41
C VAL A 98 4.56 -4.36 -7.79
N PRO A 99 5.31 -3.33 -8.21
CA PRO A 99 5.21 -2.01 -7.61
C PRO A 99 3.83 -1.37 -7.81
N ILE A 100 3.12 -1.71 -8.91
CA ILE A 100 1.74 -1.28 -9.14
C ILE A 100 0.81 -1.92 -8.09
N ALA A 101 0.90 -3.24 -7.90
CA ALA A 101 0.11 -3.95 -6.91
C ALA A 101 0.43 -3.48 -5.48
N GLN A 102 1.70 -3.22 -5.16
CA GLN A 102 2.13 -2.64 -3.88
C GLN A 102 1.55 -1.23 -3.68
N ALA A 103 1.40 -0.42 -4.74
CA ALA A 103 0.80 0.91 -4.63
C ALA A 103 -0.64 0.84 -4.10
N PHE A 104 -1.45 -0.10 -4.60
CA PHE A 104 -2.82 -0.32 -4.11
C PHE A 104 -2.83 -0.86 -2.68
N LEU A 105 -2.02 -1.89 -2.39
CA LEU A 105 -1.93 -2.45 -1.05
C LEU A 105 -1.51 -1.37 -0.04
N GLY A 106 -0.48 -0.59 -0.36
CA GLY A 106 0.01 0.51 0.47
C GLY A 106 -0.99 1.65 0.66
N ALA A 107 -1.85 1.92 -0.33
CA ALA A 107 -2.90 2.94 -0.21
C ALA A 107 -3.99 2.53 0.80
N THR A 108 -4.26 1.23 0.97
CA THR A 108 -5.24 0.74 1.97
C THR A 108 -4.84 1.05 3.41
N ALA A 109 -3.56 1.30 3.69
CA ALA A 109 -3.09 1.70 5.01
C ALA A 109 -3.74 3.01 5.49
N ILE A 110 -4.10 3.93 4.57
CA ILE A 110 -4.69 5.23 4.90
C ILE A 110 -6.07 5.09 5.56
N PRO A 111 -7.09 4.47 4.92
CA PRO A 111 -8.39 4.30 5.55
C PRO A 111 -8.31 3.38 6.78
N LEU A 112 -7.45 2.36 6.78
CA LEU A 112 -7.26 1.49 7.94
C LEU A 112 -6.69 2.25 9.15
N ALA A 113 -5.69 3.11 8.94
CA ALA A 113 -5.14 3.95 9.99
C ALA A 113 -6.18 4.94 10.54
N TYR A 114 -7.03 5.51 9.68
CA TYR A 114 -8.14 6.35 10.10
C TYR A 114 -9.15 5.57 10.97
N LEU A 115 -9.57 4.38 10.52
CA LEU A 115 -10.52 3.55 11.27
C LEU A 115 -9.94 3.14 12.63
N LEU A 116 -8.66 2.80 12.68
CA LEU A 116 -7.95 2.48 13.91
C LEU A 116 -7.88 3.70 14.83
N GLY A 117 -7.46 4.86 14.31
CA GLY A 117 -7.39 6.10 15.07
C GLY A 117 -8.76 6.53 15.61
N ARG A 118 -9.82 6.40 14.81
CA ARG A 118 -11.19 6.63 15.26
C ARG A 118 -11.60 5.66 16.36
N ARG A 119 -11.26 4.38 16.26
CA ARG A 119 -11.58 3.37 17.28
C ARG A 119 -10.84 3.60 18.61
N VAL A 120 -9.58 4.05 18.55
CA VAL A 120 -8.73 4.22 19.74
C VAL A 120 -8.93 5.57 20.41
N PHE A 121 -9.06 6.64 19.63
CA PHE A 121 -9.09 8.02 20.12
C PHE A 121 -10.45 8.70 20.01
N GLY A 122 -11.37 8.16 19.21
CA GLY A 122 -12.75 8.65 19.10
C GLY A 122 -13.53 8.32 20.38
N HIS A 123 -13.33 9.11 21.41
CA HIS A 123 -14.17 9.09 22.61
C HIS A 123 -15.46 9.86 22.30
N ALA A 124 -16.57 9.30 22.80
CA ALA A 124 -17.95 9.80 22.74
C ALA A 124 -18.11 11.22 23.32
#